data_AF-B3NAY6-F1
#
_entry.id   AF-B3NAY6-F1
#
_cell.length_a   1.000
_cell.length_b   1.000
_cell.length_c   1.000
_cell.angle_alpha   90.00
_cell.angle_beta   90.00
_cell.angle_gamma   90.00
#
_symmetry.space_group_name_H-M   'P 1'
#
loop_
_entity.id
_entity.type
_entity.pdbx_description
1 polymer ?
#
loop_
_entity_poly.entity_id
_entity_poly.type
_entity_poly.pdbx_seq_one_letter_code
_entity_poly.pdbx_strand_id
1 'polypeptide(L)'
;MHSTKSAVLLLALAISASCVVATPHPEFLDDIFDALNRTGQHIISGFLDATKNGTAIAEEFLDNIRNSSAQYYNETLEFAQKIEDAVHRAATEGITDFSAALGAAIDVLHQEIDRQRNVLQRKPLKDALARLQAIQATVNDLENAVNDLNDEIDEKKLQYSAIIQEKWIQWADAQLERVDEQTNGVGTEEAEEILDELLSRYSGYLHSCLEELQVQKASYEQNVHEAVVKYHNATNNLTAEVRLCLQSNLNFLSCRNGINRALRVLSSAPADLIALKLQGIRVRASGLNASGCVGQTLAEHELEKPNVERELDDIIARYQDEQEGSSSGEETSTAIVS
;
A
#
# COMPACT_ATOMS: atom_id res chain seq x y z
N MET A 1 -28.29 12.61 5.55
CA MET A 1 -27.24 13.09 4.64
C MET A 1 -26.13 12.05 4.65
N HIS A 2 -25.54 11.71 3.50
CA HIS A 2 -24.51 10.68 3.42
C HIS A 2 -23.23 11.16 4.14
N SER A 3 -22.87 10.47 5.22
CA SER A 3 -21.73 10.77 6.08
C SER A 3 -20.42 10.70 5.29
N THR A 4 -19.80 11.87 5.08
CA THR A 4 -18.42 12.06 4.58
C THR A 4 -17.36 11.56 5.58
N LYS A 5 -17.77 11.10 6.77
CA LYS A 5 -16.91 10.77 7.93
C LYS A 5 -16.21 9.42 7.79
N SER A 6 -16.89 8.43 7.21
CA SER A 6 -16.24 7.16 6.82
C SER A 6 -15.23 7.36 5.70
N ALA A 7 -15.47 8.34 4.83
CA ALA A 7 -14.56 8.74 3.76
C ALA A 7 -13.28 9.35 4.36
N VAL A 8 -13.29 10.49 5.06
CA VAL A 8 -12.05 11.14 5.55
C VAL A 8 -11.09 10.19 6.29
N LEU A 9 -11.64 9.23 7.03
CA LEU A 9 -10.86 8.24 7.78
C LEU A 9 -10.38 7.03 6.96
N LEU A 10 -11.17 6.58 5.97
CA LEU A 10 -10.67 5.68 4.92
C LEU A 10 -9.55 6.35 4.11
N LEU A 11 -9.52 7.69 4.03
CA LEU A 11 -8.53 8.49 3.28
C LEU A 11 -7.22 8.47 4.05
N ALA A 12 -7.21 8.67 5.36
CA ALA A 12 -5.97 8.49 6.12
C ALA A 12 -5.39 7.06 5.98
N LEU A 13 -6.27 6.06 5.81
CA LEU A 13 -5.90 4.67 5.57
C LEU A 13 -5.56 4.33 4.11
N ALA A 14 -5.89 5.18 3.12
CA ALA A 14 -5.50 4.91 1.72
C ALA A 14 -4.92 6.08 0.88
N ILE A 15 -4.87 7.34 1.33
CA ILE A 15 -3.88 8.37 0.91
C ILE A 15 -2.49 7.91 1.27
N SER A 16 -2.41 7.13 2.33
CA SER A 16 -1.22 6.41 2.67
C SER A 16 -0.83 5.47 1.48
N ALA A 17 -1.77 4.95 0.69
CA ALA A 17 -1.49 4.28 -0.60
C ALA A 17 -1.39 5.22 -1.84
N SER A 18 -1.62 6.53 -1.73
CA SER A 18 -1.57 7.46 -2.87
C SER A 18 -1.41 8.93 -2.48
N CYS A 19 -0.19 9.43 -2.61
CA CYS A 19 0.04 10.83 -2.94
C CYS A 19 0.16 10.97 -4.47
N VAL A 20 -0.96 11.00 -5.22
CA VAL A 20 -0.99 11.54 -6.61
C VAL A 20 -2.35 12.16 -6.92
N VAL A 21 -2.34 13.44 -7.27
CA VAL A 21 -3.41 14.09 -8.05
C VAL A 21 -3.05 13.95 -9.53
N ALA A 22 -3.86 13.22 -10.28
CA ALA A 22 -3.97 13.36 -11.73
C ALA A 22 -5.45 13.53 -12.05
N THR A 23 -5.81 14.65 -12.66
CA THR A 23 -7.17 14.95 -13.11
C THR A 23 -7.68 13.84 -14.06
N PRO A 24 -8.81 13.17 -13.76
CA PRO A 24 -9.26 12.08 -14.60
C PRO A 24 -9.99 12.61 -15.84
N HIS A 25 -9.71 11.99 -16.99
CA HIS A 25 -10.65 11.92 -18.11
C HIS A 25 -11.10 10.46 -18.26
N PRO A 26 -12.41 10.17 -18.48
CA PRO A 26 -13.01 8.90 -18.07
C PRO A 26 -12.83 7.73 -19.04
N GLU A 27 -12.00 7.84 -20.08
CA GLU A 27 -11.90 6.82 -21.14
C GLU A 27 -10.52 6.16 -21.26
N PHE A 28 -9.63 6.30 -20.27
CA PHE A 28 -8.19 6.02 -20.42
C PHE A 28 -7.66 4.80 -19.63
N LEU A 29 -8.53 4.02 -18.97
CA LEU A 29 -8.09 2.97 -18.04
C LEU A 29 -7.52 1.72 -18.75
N ASP A 30 -8.12 1.28 -19.86
CA ASP A 30 -7.62 0.10 -20.58
C ASP A 30 -6.27 0.35 -21.28
N ASP A 31 -6.06 1.57 -21.80
CA ASP A 31 -4.78 1.99 -22.43
C ASP A 31 -3.64 2.18 -21.42
N ILE A 32 -3.94 2.55 -20.16
CA ILE A 32 -2.96 2.59 -19.07
C ILE A 32 -2.48 1.18 -18.72
N PHE A 33 -3.33 0.15 -18.78
CA PHE A 33 -2.94 -1.22 -18.44
C PHE A 33 -2.03 -1.85 -19.51
N ASP A 34 -2.29 -1.61 -20.79
CA ASP A 34 -1.37 -2.00 -21.88
C ASP A 34 -0.05 -1.19 -21.85
N ALA A 35 -0.10 0.06 -21.35
CA ALA A 35 1.08 0.91 -21.15
C ALA A 35 1.87 0.57 -19.87
N LEU A 36 1.24 0.13 -18.77
CA LEU A 36 1.95 -0.27 -17.54
C LEU A 36 2.85 -1.50 -17.77
N ASN A 37 2.42 -2.40 -18.65
CA ASN A 37 3.20 -3.54 -19.10
C ASN A 37 4.45 -3.13 -19.93
N ARG A 38 4.54 -1.87 -20.38
CA ARG A 38 5.65 -1.35 -21.21
C ARG A 38 6.36 -0.11 -20.65
N THR A 39 5.83 0.57 -19.63
CA THR A 39 6.25 1.93 -19.24
C THR A 39 6.17 2.20 -17.73
N GLY A 40 6.32 1.16 -16.89
CA GLY A 40 6.31 1.31 -15.41
C GLY A 40 7.38 2.25 -14.82
N GLN A 41 8.45 2.55 -15.56
CA GLN A 41 9.58 3.36 -15.06
C GLN A 41 9.30 4.86 -14.96
N HIS A 42 8.38 5.43 -15.76
CA HIS A 42 8.18 6.89 -15.83
C HIS A 42 7.15 7.42 -14.82
N ILE A 43 6.18 6.59 -14.43
CA ILE A 43 5.10 6.98 -13.52
C ILE A 43 5.65 7.14 -12.08
N ILE A 44 6.51 6.21 -11.66
CA ILE A 44 7.04 6.21 -10.29
C ILE A 44 8.20 7.21 -10.13
N SER A 45 8.95 7.52 -11.19
CA SER A 45 9.93 8.61 -11.15
C SER A 45 9.29 9.99 -10.96
N GLY A 46 8.09 10.22 -11.53
CA GLY A 46 7.31 11.44 -11.28
C GLY A 46 6.79 11.53 -9.83
N PHE A 47 6.48 10.38 -9.22
CA PHE A 47 6.02 10.24 -7.83
C PHE A 47 7.11 10.56 -6.78
N LEU A 48 8.33 10.08 -7.00
CA LEU A 48 9.49 10.35 -6.13
C LEU A 48 9.96 11.81 -6.14
N ASP A 49 9.69 12.56 -7.22
CA ASP A 49 10.01 13.98 -7.30
C ASP A 49 8.91 14.88 -6.72
N ALA A 50 7.64 14.44 -6.71
CA ALA A 50 6.53 15.17 -6.09
C ALA A 50 6.55 15.12 -4.54
N THR A 51 6.93 13.97 -3.97
CA THR A 51 7.01 13.75 -2.51
C THR A 51 8.13 14.54 -1.82
N LYS A 52 9.17 14.97 -2.54
CA LYS A 52 10.26 15.81 -2.00
C LYS A 52 9.81 17.23 -1.60
N ASN A 53 8.64 17.69 -2.05
CA ASN A 53 8.10 19.03 -1.75
C ASN A 53 6.93 19.01 -0.73
N GLY A 54 6.79 17.93 0.04
CA GLY A 54 5.58 17.50 0.75
C GLY A 54 4.94 18.45 1.79
N THR A 55 5.56 19.55 2.22
CA THR A 55 4.96 20.42 3.26
C THR A 55 3.94 21.43 2.71
N ALA A 56 4.05 21.85 1.45
CA ALA A 56 3.11 22.81 0.85
C ALA A 56 1.90 22.14 0.18
N ILE A 57 2.02 20.86 -0.15
CA ILE A 57 0.98 20.08 -0.86
C ILE A 57 -0.07 19.54 0.11
N ALA A 58 0.30 19.28 1.36
CA ALA A 58 -0.64 18.84 2.40
C ALA A 58 -1.72 19.89 2.72
N GLU A 59 -1.38 21.18 2.79
CA GLU A 59 -2.37 22.27 3.01
C GLU A 59 -3.32 22.41 1.82
N GLU A 60 -2.81 22.43 0.58
CA GLU A 60 -3.63 22.57 -0.63
C GLU A 60 -4.49 21.31 -0.91
N PHE A 61 -4.02 20.13 -0.49
CA PHE A 61 -4.77 18.88 -0.54
C PHE A 61 -5.86 18.84 0.52
N LEU A 62 -5.60 19.29 1.76
CA LEU A 62 -6.61 19.40 2.81
C LEU A 62 -7.69 20.45 2.47
N ASP A 63 -7.32 21.58 1.89
CA ASP A 63 -8.27 22.60 1.41
C ASP A 63 -9.12 22.13 0.23
N ASN A 64 -8.57 21.28 -0.65
CA ASN A 64 -9.32 20.63 -1.73
C ASN A 64 -10.17 19.45 -1.22
N ILE A 65 -9.74 18.71 -0.19
CA ILE A 65 -10.53 17.68 0.50
C ILE A 65 -11.76 18.31 1.15
N ARG A 66 -11.58 19.47 1.80
CA ARG A 66 -12.66 20.23 2.43
C ARG A 66 -13.73 20.71 1.43
N ASN A 67 -13.37 20.84 0.15
CA ASN A 67 -14.24 21.35 -0.92
C ASN A 67 -14.71 20.30 -1.94
N SER A 68 -14.21 19.06 -1.91
CA SER A 68 -14.58 18.01 -2.89
C SER A 68 -15.72 17.12 -2.38
N SER A 69 -16.64 16.74 -3.27
CA SER A 69 -17.72 15.80 -2.94
C SER A 69 -17.18 14.41 -2.57
N ALA A 70 -17.86 13.70 -1.65
CA ALA A 70 -17.57 12.31 -1.24
C ALA A 70 -17.34 11.30 -2.39
N GLN A 71 -17.83 11.62 -3.60
CA GLN A 71 -17.62 10.82 -4.80
C GLN A 71 -16.17 10.91 -5.35
N TYR A 72 -15.62 12.12 -5.48
CA TYR A 72 -14.23 12.36 -5.94
C TYR A 72 -13.20 11.72 -4.99
N TYR A 73 -13.54 11.78 -3.71
CA TYR A 73 -12.85 11.14 -2.61
C TYR A 73 -12.74 9.61 -2.80
N ASN A 74 -13.86 8.93 -3.06
CA ASN A 74 -13.90 7.46 -3.15
C ASN A 74 -13.18 6.97 -4.41
N GLU A 75 -13.32 7.71 -5.52
CA GLU A 75 -12.68 7.39 -6.79
C GLU A 75 -11.14 7.48 -6.70
N THR A 76 -10.62 8.47 -5.95
CA THR A 76 -9.16 8.63 -5.74
C THR A 76 -8.59 7.50 -4.86
N LEU A 77 -9.32 7.13 -3.81
CA LEU A 77 -8.96 6.04 -2.91
C LEU A 77 -8.91 4.68 -3.61
N GLU A 78 -9.93 4.40 -4.42
CA GLU A 78 -10.03 3.16 -5.16
C GLU A 78 -8.91 3.04 -6.20
N PHE A 79 -8.56 4.17 -6.85
CA PHE A 79 -7.45 4.23 -7.78
C PHE A 79 -6.09 3.95 -7.11
N ALA A 80 -5.87 4.51 -5.92
CA ALA A 80 -4.69 4.28 -5.10
C ALA A 80 -4.46 2.80 -4.78
N GLN A 81 -5.50 2.16 -4.24
CA GLN A 81 -5.49 0.77 -3.85
C GLN A 81 -5.23 -0.13 -5.07
N LYS A 82 -5.85 0.19 -6.20
CA LYS A 82 -5.59 -0.53 -7.46
C LYS A 82 -4.14 -0.45 -7.91
N ILE A 83 -3.46 0.69 -7.74
CA ILE A 83 -2.04 0.84 -8.05
C ILE A 83 -1.20 0.00 -7.09
N GLU A 84 -1.44 0.12 -5.78
CA GLU A 84 -0.73 -0.67 -4.77
C GLU A 84 -0.86 -2.18 -5.06
N ASP A 85 -2.08 -2.66 -5.26
CA ASP A 85 -2.37 -4.06 -5.57
C ASP A 85 -1.73 -4.52 -6.89
N ALA A 86 -1.62 -3.63 -7.88
CA ALA A 86 -0.98 -3.95 -9.15
C ALA A 86 0.54 -4.07 -8.99
N VAL A 87 1.18 -3.14 -8.27
CA VAL A 87 2.63 -3.17 -8.00
C VAL A 87 2.98 -4.41 -7.17
N HIS A 88 2.21 -4.66 -6.12
CA HIS A 88 2.36 -5.83 -5.26
C HIS A 88 2.21 -7.15 -6.03
N ARG A 89 1.16 -7.28 -6.85
CA ARG A 89 0.98 -8.46 -7.73
C ARG A 89 2.11 -8.62 -8.72
N ALA A 90 2.52 -7.54 -9.38
CA ALA A 90 3.62 -7.60 -10.35
C ALA A 90 4.94 -8.07 -9.71
N ALA A 91 5.19 -7.71 -8.45
CA ALA A 91 6.34 -8.20 -7.70
C ALA A 91 6.20 -9.68 -7.30
N THR A 92 5.08 -10.06 -6.68
CA THR A 92 4.84 -11.43 -6.16
C THR A 92 4.68 -12.45 -7.28
N GLU A 93 3.79 -12.21 -8.25
CA GLU A 93 3.60 -13.07 -9.42
C GLU A 93 4.89 -13.16 -10.24
N GLY A 94 5.61 -12.04 -10.40
CA GLY A 94 6.90 -12.01 -11.07
C GLY A 94 7.92 -12.94 -10.41
N ILE A 95 8.03 -12.92 -9.07
CA ILE A 95 8.91 -13.82 -8.33
C ILE A 95 8.52 -15.28 -8.56
N THR A 96 7.24 -15.61 -8.43
CA THR A 96 6.72 -16.97 -8.61
C THR A 96 6.99 -17.48 -10.04
N ASP A 97 6.72 -16.67 -11.06
CA ASP A 97 6.99 -17.00 -12.46
C ASP A 97 8.49 -17.21 -12.71
N PHE A 98 9.33 -16.35 -12.14
CA PHE A 98 10.78 -16.49 -12.27
C PHE A 98 11.30 -17.75 -11.57
N SER A 99 10.78 -18.06 -10.38
CA SER A 99 11.09 -19.27 -9.63
C SER A 99 10.70 -20.53 -10.43
N ALA A 100 9.52 -20.54 -11.04
CA ALA A 100 9.06 -21.64 -11.89
C ALA A 100 9.95 -21.80 -13.16
N ALA A 101 10.30 -20.69 -13.81
CA ALA A 101 11.17 -20.70 -14.98
C ALA A 101 12.59 -21.20 -14.65
N LEU A 102 13.14 -20.80 -13.51
CA LEU A 102 14.43 -21.30 -13.02
C LEU A 102 14.37 -22.80 -12.72
N GLY A 103 13.32 -23.27 -12.03
CA GLY A 103 13.11 -24.69 -11.77
C GLY A 103 13.08 -25.52 -13.06
N ALA A 104 12.29 -25.08 -14.05
CA ALA A 104 12.24 -25.73 -15.35
C ALA A 104 13.59 -25.75 -16.07
N ALA A 105 14.34 -24.64 -16.03
CA ALA A 105 15.67 -24.55 -16.65
C ALA A 105 16.70 -25.46 -15.96
N ILE A 106 16.65 -25.56 -14.63
CA ILE A 106 17.48 -26.46 -13.81
C ILE A 106 17.19 -27.92 -14.18
N ASP A 107 15.92 -28.30 -14.26
CA ASP A 107 15.49 -29.66 -14.60
C ASP A 107 15.95 -30.07 -16.01
N VAL A 108 15.80 -29.18 -16.99
CA VAL A 108 16.30 -29.40 -18.35
C VAL A 108 17.82 -29.60 -18.34
N LEU A 109 18.57 -28.76 -17.61
CA LEU A 109 20.02 -28.88 -17.55
C LEU A 109 20.48 -30.19 -16.90
N HIS A 110 19.84 -30.63 -15.82
CA HIS A 110 20.14 -31.93 -15.20
C HIS A 110 19.99 -33.08 -16.19
N GLN A 111 18.85 -33.16 -16.88
CA GLN A 111 18.58 -34.23 -17.85
C GLN A 111 19.59 -34.23 -19.00
N GLU A 112 19.96 -33.06 -19.49
CA GLU A 112 20.81 -32.92 -20.66
C GLU A 112 22.31 -33.11 -20.34
N ILE A 113 22.75 -32.73 -19.14
CA ILE A 113 24.13 -33.01 -18.67
C ILE A 113 24.39 -34.52 -18.63
N ASP A 114 23.43 -35.31 -18.16
CA ASP A 114 23.54 -36.76 -18.06
C ASP A 114 23.59 -37.42 -19.44
N ARG A 115 22.78 -36.93 -20.38
CA ARG A 115 22.74 -37.40 -21.78
C ARG A 115 23.95 -36.97 -22.61
N GLN A 116 24.59 -35.86 -22.25
CA GLN A 116 25.69 -35.30 -23.04
C GLN A 116 26.96 -36.16 -22.93
N ARG A 117 27.35 -36.81 -24.05
CA ARG A 117 28.55 -37.67 -24.12
C ARG A 117 29.84 -36.86 -24.22
N ASN A 118 29.80 -35.66 -24.78
CA ASN A 118 30.99 -34.83 -24.94
C ASN A 118 31.35 -34.12 -23.62
N VAL A 119 32.44 -34.60 -22.99
CA VAL A 119 32.93 -34.06 -21.71
C VAL A 119 33.25 -32.56 -21.77
N LEU A 120 33.72 -32.05 -22.92
CA LEU A 120 34.05 -30.63 -23.09
C LEU A 120 32.81 -29.74 -23.16
N GLN A 121 31.68 -30.26 -23.66
CA GLN A 121 30.38 -29.58 -23.62
C GLN A 121 29.70 -29.74 -22.26
N ARG A 122 29.98 -30.83 -21.54
CA ARG A 122 29.40 -31.09 -20.21
C ARG A 122 29.84 -30.07 -19.16
N LYS A 123 31.06 -29.54 -19.24
CA LYS A 123 31.57 -28.53 -18.29
C LYS A 123 30.76 -27.22 -18.30
N PRO A 124 30.61 -26.48 -19.41
CA PRO A 124 29.83 -25.24 -19.41
C PRO A 124 28.36 -25.46 -19.03
N LEU A 125 27.78 -26.62 -19.34
CA LEU A 125 26.44 -26.98 -18.87
C LEU A 125 26.38 -27.13 -17.34
N LYS A 126 27.37 -27.78 -16.72
CA LYS A 126 27.49 -27.87 -15.25
C LYS A 126 27.69 -26.50 -14.61
N ASP A 127 28.50 -25.64 -15.21
CA ASP A 127 28.72 -24.27 -14.72
C ASP A 127 27.40 -23.46 -14.79
N ALA A 128 26.62 -23.64 -15.86
CA ALA A 128 25.30 -23.05 -15.99
C ALA A 128 24.31 -23.57 -14.93
N LEU A 129 24.26 -24.88 -14.71
CA LEU A 129 23.42 -25.51 -13.71
C LEU A 129 23.74 -24.98 -12.31
N ALA A 130 25.02 -24.99 -11.92
CA ALA A 130 25.45 -24.48 -10.61
C ALA A 130 25.06 -23.00 -10.43
N ARG A 131 25.13 -22.20 -11.50
CA ARG A 131 24.71 -20.80 -11.46
C ARG A 131 23.21 -20.66 -11.25
N LEU A 132 22.39 -21.39 -11.99
CA LEU A 132 20.94 -21.34 -11.85
C LEU A 132 20.48 -21.82 -10.47
N GLN A 133 21.11 -22.87 -9.93
CA GLN A 133 20.82 -23.35 -8.58
C GLN A 133 21.14 -22.30 -7.50
N ALA A 134 22.25 -21.58 -7.63
CA ALA A 134 22.58 -20.48 -6.73
C ALA A 134 21.56 -19.35 -6.81
N ILE A 135 21.07 -19.02 -8.02
CA ILE A 135 20.03 -18.02 -8.23
C ILE A 135 18.70 -18.48 -7.64
N GLN A 136 18.29 -19.72 -7.88
CA GLN A 136 17.07 -20.31 -7.32
C GLN A 136 17.05 -20.20 -5.80
N ALA A 137 18.15 -20.53 -5.13
CA ALA A 137 18.24 -20.41 -3.68
C ALA A 137 18.00 -18.96 -3.22
N THR A 138 18.59 -17.97 -3.90
CA THR A 138 18.36 -16.55 -3.59
C THR A 138 16.96 -16.05 -3.94
N VAL A 139 16.32 -16.60 -4.98
CA VAL A 139 14.94 -16.25 -5.35
C VAL A 139 13.96 -16.79 -4.32
N ASN A 140 14.10 -18.05 -3.89
CA ASN A 140 13.25 -18.62 -2.83
C ASN A 140 13.38 -17.83 -1.52
N ASP A 141 14.60 -17.43 -1.18
CA ASP A 141 14.86 -16.58 -0.03
C ASP A 141 14.19 -15.20 -0.14
N LEU A 142 14.16 -14.63 -1.35
CA LEU A 142 13.48 -13.35 -1.62
C LEU A 142 11.96 -13.51 -1.58
N GLU A 143 11.42 -14.59 -2.18
CA GLU A 143 9.99 -14.92 -2.16
C GLU A 143 9.45 -15.00 -0.74
N ASN A 144 10.12 -15.79 0.11
CA ASN A 144 9.76 -15.89 1.53
C ASN A 144 9.84 -14.52 2.23
N ALA A 145 10.89 -13.74 1.97
CA ALA A 145 11.05 -12.42 2.60
C ALA A 145 9.99 -11.40 2.15
N VAL A 146 9.55 -11.45 0.89
CA VAL A 146 8.45 -10.62 0.37
C VAL A 146 7.13 -11.04 0.98
N ASN A 147 6.84 -12.34 1.03
CA ASN A 147 5.58 -12.84 1.60
C ASN A 147 5.49 -12.54 3.10
N ASP A 148 6.55 -12.83 3.88
CA ASP A 148 6.61 -12.54 5.32
C ASP A 148 6.41 -11.04 5.62
N LEU A 149 7.01 -10.17 4.80
CA LEU A 149 6.86 -8.71 4.93
C LEU A 149 5.41 -8.29 4.73
N ASN A 150 4.76 -8.81 3.69
CA ASN A 150 3.41 -8.43 3.32
C ASN A 150 2.38 -8.97 4.31
N ASP A 151 2.51 -10.24 4.72
CA ASP A 151 1.64 -10.84 5.73
C ASP A 151 1.63 -10.02 7.03
N GLU A 152 2.80 -9.57 7.51
CA GLU A 152 2.91 -8.78 8.73
C GLU A 152 2.30 -7.37 8.58
N ILE A 153 2.50 -6.72 7.43
CA ILE A 153 1.90 -5.40 7.15
C ILE A 153 0.38 -5.50 7.03
N ASP A 154 -0.13 -6.50 6.32
CA ASP A 154 -1.57 -6.70 6.11
C ASP A 154 -2.28 -7.10 7.39
N GLU A 155 -1.68 -7.94 8.23
CA GLU A 155 -2.22 -8.26 9.55
C GLU A 155 -2.39 -6.99 10.40
N LYS A 156 -1.38 -6.11 10.42
CA LYS A 156 -1.45 -4.84 11.16
C LYS A 156 -2.48 -3.89 10.57
N LYS A 157 -2.58 -3.80 9.25
CA LYS A 157 -3.58 -3.01 8.54
C LYS A 157 -5.00 -3.45 8.93
N LEU A 158 -5.27 -4.75 8.93
CA LEU A 158 -6.56 -5.32 9.34
C LEU A 158 -6.85 -5.10 10.83
N GLN A 159 -5.84 -5.27 11.69
CA GLN A 159 -5.98 -5.03 13.12
C GLN A 159 -6.36 -3.56 13.40
N TYR A 160 -5.65 -2.60 12.80
CA TYR A 160 -5.88 -1.18 13.04
C TYR A 160 -7.15 -0.68 12.37
N SER A 161 -7.51 -1.16 11.17
CA SER A 161 -8.77 -0.79 10.53
C SER A 161 -9.98 -1.21 11.36
N ALA A 162 -9.95 -2.39 11.98
CA ALA A 162 -11.00 -2.83 12.89
C ALA A 162 -11.12 -1.92 14.13
N ILE A 163 -10.00 -1.58 14.77
CA ILE A 163 -9.98 -0.68 15.93
C ILE A 163 -10.55 0.69 15.56
N ILE A 164 -10.12 1.23 14.43
CA ILE A 164 -10.57 2.51 13.91
C ILE A 164 -12.08 2.49 13.63
N GLN A 165 -12.57 1.47 12.94
CA GLN A 165 -13.99 1.34 12.60
C GLN A 165 -14.86 1.29 13.86
N GLU A 166 -14.47 0.47 14.84
CA GLU A 166 -15.25 0.27 16.06
C GLU A 166 -15.10 1.45 17.04
N LYS A 167 -13.87 1.87 17.34
CA LYS A 167 -13.62 2.79 18.44
C LYS A 167 -13.70 4.26 18.06
N TRP A 168 -13.59 4.58 16.77
CA TRP A 168 -13.63 5.97 16.30
C TRP A 168 -14.91 6.22 15.53
N ILE A 169 -15.13 5.51 14.42
CA ILE A 169 -16.28 5.77 13.53
C ILE A 169 -17.60 5.45 14.23
N GLN A 170 -17.78 4.22 14.72
CA GLN A 170 -19.03 3.84 15.38
C GLN A 170 -19.27 4.61 16.69
N TRP A 171 -18.20 4.93 17.44
CA TRP A 171 -18.32 5.77 18.63
C TRP A 171 -18.77 7.19 18.28
N ALA A 172 -18.15 7.84 17.28
CA ALA A 172 -18.52 9.19 16.87
C ALA A 172 -19.97 9.24 16.34
N ASP A 173 -20.38 8.25 15.55
CA ASP A 173 -21.76 8.13 15.07
C ASP A 173 -22.75 8.00 16.26
N ALA A 174 -22.44 7.18 17.26
CA ALA A 174 -23.26 7.02 18.45
C ALA A 174 -23.32 8.30 19.31
N GLN A 175 -22.23 9.06 19.38
CA GLN A 175 -22.21 10.35 20.07
C GLN A 175 -23.07 11.39 19.36
N LEU A 176 -23.02 11.43 18.03
CA LEU A 176 -23.84 12.34 17.24
C LEU A 176 -25.32 12.01 17.36
N GLU A 177 -25.70 10.72 17.26
CA GLU A 177 -27.07 10.24 17.48
C GLU A 177 -27.56 10.61 18.89
N ARG A 178 -26.71 10.45 19.91
CA ARG A 178 -27.02 10.83 21.30
C ARG A 178 -27.33 12.32 21.45
N VAL A 179 -26.58 13.20 20.78
CA VAL A 179 -26.85 14.65 20.81
C VAL A 179 -28.11 14.98 20.02
N ASP A 180 -28.31 14.36 18.85
CA ASP A 180 -29.49 14.56 18.02
C ASP A 180 -30.78 14.23 18.78
N GLU A 181 -30.83 13.07 19.43
CA GLU A 181 -31.98 12.62 20.22
C GLU A 181 -32.25 13.54 21.43
N GLN A 182 -31.21 13.98 22.13
CA GLN A 182 -31.37 14.78 23.36
C GLN A 182 -31.59 16.27 23.09
N THR A 183 -31.29 16.74 21.89
CA THR A 183 -31.47 18.14 21.49
C THR A 183 -32.54 18.34 20.42
N ASN A 184 -33.29 17.29 20.07
CA ASN A 184 -34.21 17.26 18.92
C ASN A 184 -33.57 17.80 17.62
N GLY A 185 -32.28 17.49 17.42
CA GLY A 185 -31.50 17.90 16.25
C GLY A 185 -30.92 19.31 16.29
N VAL A 186 -31.19 20.12 17.32
CA VAL A 186 -30.68 21.51 17.39
C VAL A 186 -29.17 21.57 17.63
N GLY A 187 -28.63 20.68 18.46
CA GLY A 187 -27.21 20.62 18.79
C GLY A 187 -26.36 19.81 17.80
N THR A 188 -26.98 19.20 16.79
CA THR A 188 -26.31 18.23 15.91
C THR A 188 -25.20 18.85 15.05
N GLU A 189 -25.37 20.09 14.57
CA GLU A 189 -24.35 20.78 13.76
C GLU A 189 -23.08 21.09 14.59
N GLU A 190 -23.25 21.61 15.81
CA GLU A 190 -22.13 21.90 16.71
C GLU A 190 -21.41 20.62 17.15
N ALA A 191 -22.16 19.56 17.46
CA ALA A 191 -21.59 18.26 17.79
C ALA A 191 -20.84 17.62 16.61
N GLU A 192 -21.36 17.79 15.39
CA GLU A 192 -20.71 17.34 14.17
C GLU A 192 -19.37 18.06 13.95
N GLU A 193 -19.30 19.38 14.16
CA GLU A 193 -18.05 20.15 14.02
C GLU A 193 -16.96 19.66 15.00
N ILE A 194 -17.32 19.44 16.27
CA ILE A 194 -16.39 18.94 17.30
C ILE A 194 -15.85 17.54 16.94
N LEU A 195 -16.75 16.63 16.55
CA LEU A 195 -16.37 15.26 16.18
C LEU A 195 -15.53 15.24 14.89
N ASP A 196 -15.87 16.05 13.90
CA ASP A 196 -15.13 16.14 12.64
C ASP A 196 -13.73 16.73 12.86
N GLU A 197 -13.56 17.71 13.75
CA GLU A 197 -12.24 18.21 14.13
C GLU A 197 -11.36 17.11 14.74
N LEU A 198 -11.91 16.34 15.70
CA LEU A 198 -11.20 15.24 16.35
C LEU A 198 -10.78 14.18 15.31
N LEU A 199 -11.73 13.70 14.52
CA LEU A 199 -11.48 12.66 13.54
C LEU A 199 -10.49 13.13 12.47
N SER A 200 -10.60 14.37 11.99
CA SER A 200 -9.68 14.94 11.01
C SER A 200 -8.26 15.05 11.55
N ARG A 201 -8.09 15.58 12.78
CA ARG A 201 -6.77 15.71 13.43
C ARG A 201 -6.08 14.35 13.57
N TYR A 202 -6.77 13.36 14.12
CA TYR A 202 -6.19 12.04 14.35
C TYR A 202 -6.01 11.23 13.06
N SER A 203 -6.87 11.44 12.07
CA SER A 203 -6.65 10.93 10.70
C SER A 203 -5.35 11.47 10.09
N GLY A 204 -5.08 12.77 10.28
CA GLY A 204 -3.82 13.40 9.85
C GLY A 204 -2.60 12.77 10.52
N TYR A 205 -2.67 12.49 11.83
CA TYR A 205 -1.58 11.80 12.55
C TYR A 205 -1.37 10.37 12.04
N LEU A 206 -2.43 9.59 11.85
CA LEU A 206 -2.35 8.25 11.27
C LEU A 206 -1.71 8.27 9.88
N HIS A 207 -2.08 9.23 9.04
CA HIS A 207 -1.49 9.40 7.72
C HIS A 207 0.03 9.67 7.82
N SER A 208 0.44 10.59 8.68
CA SER A 208 1.86 10.90 8.89
C SER A 208 2.70 9.72 9.41
N CYS A 209 2.09 8.81 10.18
CA CYS A 209 2.75 7.58 10.65
C CYS A 209 3.04 6.60 9.50
N LEU A 210 2.24 6.61 8.44
CA LEU A 210 2.24 5.59 7.39
C LEU A 210 2.90 6.03 6.08
N GLU A 211 2.90 7.33 5.77
CA GLU A 211 3.34 7.87 4.48
C GLU A 211 4.74 7.35 4.06
N GLU A 212 5.73 7.44 4.96
CA GLU A 212 7.10 6.99 4.66
C GLU A 212 7.16 5.48 4.39
N LEU A 213 6.43 4.68 5.17
CA LEU A 213 6.39 3.22 5.01
C LEU A 213 5.89 2.85 3.61
N GLN A 214 4.87 3.54 3.11
CA GLN A 214 4.27 3.20 1.82
C GLN A 214 5.14 3.57 0.65
N VAL A 215 5.80 4.73 0.69
CA VAL A 215 6.81 5.09 -0.31
C VAL A 215 7.93 4.05 -0.34
N GLN A 216 8.40 3.62 0.83
CA GLN A 216 9.45 2.59 0.94
C GLN A 216 8.98 1.22 0.43
N LYS A 217 7.76 0.80 0.75
CA LYS A 217 7.16 -0.46 0.28
C LYS A 217 7.00 -0.46 -1.23
N ALA A 218 6.39 0.58 -1.81
CA ALA A 218 6.17 0.69 -3.24
C ALA A 218 7.51 0.69 -4.03
N SER A 219 8.50 1.45 -3.55
CA SER A 219 9.84 1.46 -4.15
C SER A 219 10.52 0.10 -4.06
N TYR A 220 10.36 -0.61 -2.94
CA TYR A 220 10.89 -1.96 -2.79
C TYR A 220 10.24 -2.95 -3.75
N GLU A 221 8.90 -3.00 -3.82
CA GLU A 221 8.17 -3.91 -4.70
C GLU A 221 8.48 -3.64 -6.17
N GLN A 222 8.63 -2.36 -6.57
CA GLN A 222 9.11 -2.01 -7.91
C GLN A 222 10.53 -2.54 -8.16
N ASN A 223 11.47 -2.31 -7.25
CA ASN A 223 12.86 -2.78 -7.41
C ASN A 223 12.92 -4.32 -7.52
N VAL A 224 12.06 -5.01 -6.76
CA VAL A 224 11.89 -6.47 -6.84
C VAL A 224 11.42 -6.85 -8.23
N HIS A 225 10.32 -6.26 -8.71
CA HIS A 225 9.77 -6.55 -10.04
C HIS A 225 10.81 -6.32 -11.15
N GLU A 226 11.49 -5.18 -11.16
CA GLU A 226 12.50 -4.85 -12.17
C GLU A 226 13.66 -5.85 -12.18
N ALA A 227 14.17 -6.23 -11.02
CA ALA A 227 15.25 -7.21 -10.92
C ALA A 227 14.80 -8.60 -11.38
N VAL A 228 13.60 -9.00 -11.00
CA VAL A 228 13.02 -10.29 -11.37
C VAL A 228 12.80 -10.38 -12.88
N VAL A 229 12.20 -9.37 -13.51
CA VAL A 229 12.03 -9.31 -14.98
C VAL A 229 13.38 -9.37 -15.69
N LYS A 230 14.38 -8.61 -15.21
CA LYS A 230 15.74 -8.62 -15.76
C LYS A 230 16.35 -10.02 -15.71
N TYR A 231 16.29 -10.70 -14.57
CA TYR A 231 16.92 -12.01 -14.42
C TYR A 231 16.12 -13.15 -15.03
N HIS A 232 14.81 -13.04 -15.09
CA HIS A 232 13.96 -13.95 -15.85
C HIS A 232 14.33 -13.93 -17.34
N ASN A 233 14.43 -12.75 -17.95
CA ASN A 233 14.85 -12.60 -19.34
C ASN A 233 16.27 -13.16 -19.58
N ALA A 234 17.20 -12.92 -18.65
CA ALA A 234 18.56 -13.46 -18.74
C ALA A 234 18.62 -14.99 -18.61
N THR A 235 17.78 -15.60 -17.76
CA THR A 235 17.61 -17.05 -17.64
C THR A 235 17.00 -17.66 -18.90
N ASN A 236 16.03 -16.99 -19.52
CA ASN A 236 15.47 -17.42 -20.81
C ASN A 236 16.53 -17.41 -21.92
N ASN A 237 17.37 -16.39 -21.96
CA ASN A 237 18.50 -16.32 -22.89
C ASN A 237 19.52 -17.45 -22.63
N LEU A 238 19.90 -17.70 -21.37
CA LEU A 238 20.77 -18.84 -21.02
C LEU A 238 20.16 -20.17 -21.47
N THR A 239 18.86 -20.37 -21.25
CA THR A 239 18.16 -21.59 -21.66
C THR A 239 18.18 -21.78 -23.19
N ALA A 240 18.05 -20.68 -23.95
CA ALA A 240 18.19 -20.72 -25.41
C ALA A 240 19.61 -21.12 -25.84
N GLU A 241 20.65 -20.55 -25.23
CA GLU A 241 22.06 -20.89 -25.50
C GLU A 241 22.39 -22.34 -25.11
N VAL A 242 21.80 -22.84 -24.02
CA VAL A 242 21.88 -24.27 -23.63
C VAL A 242 21.26 -25.15 -24.71
N ARG A 243 20.05 -24.83 -25.18
CA ARG A 243 19.40 -25.59 -26.27
C ARG A 243 20.25 -25.59 -27.55
N LEU A 244 20.82 -24.44 -27.93
CA LEU A 244 21.74 -24.36 -29.07
C LEU A 244 22.96 -25.25 -28.85
N CYS A 245 23.63 -25.16 -27.68
CA CYS A 245 24.77 -26.02 -27.36
C CYS A 245 24.46 -27.53 -27.53
N LEU A 246 23.25 -27.95 -27.19
CA LEU A 246 22.80 -29.33 -27.28
C LEU A 246 22.47 -29.77 -28.71
N GLN A 247 22.20 -28.85 -29.63
CA GLN A 247 22.05 -29.17 -31.04
C GLN A 247 23.37 -29.69 -31.61
N SER A 248 23.32 -30.88 -32.23
CA SER A 248 24.46 -31.71 -32.62
C SER A 248 25.49 -31.07 -33.58
N ASN A 249 25.20 -29.89 -34.12
CA ASN A 249 26.00 -29.24 -35.14
C ASN A 249 26.90 -28.12 -34.60
N LEU A 250 26.79 -27.76 -33.32
CA LEU A 250 27.61 -26.71 -32.71
C LEU A 250 28.92 -27.27 -32.15
N ASN A 251 30.03 -26.66 -32.54
CA ASN A 251 31.34 -27.00 -31.98
C ASN A 251 31.41 -26.61 -30.49
N PHE A 252 32.30 -27.27 -29.74
CA PHE A 252 32.39 -27.07 -28.28
C PHE A 252 32.76 -25.62 -27.90
N LEU A 253 33.52 -24.91 -28.72
CA LEU A 253 33.92 -23.52 -28.46
C LEU A 253 32.71 -22.58 -28.58
N SER A 254 31.86 -22.77 -29.58
CA SER A 254 30.63 -22.01 -29.77
C SER A 254 29.67 -22.23 -28.61
N CYS A 255 29.44 -23.49 -28.22
CA CYS A 255 28.65 -23.82 -27.02
C CYS A 255 29.19 -23.11 -25.77
N ARG A 256 30.50 -23.26 -25.49
CA ARG A 256 31.13 -22.66 -24.31
C ARG A 256 31.01 -21.13 -24.33
N ASN A 257 31.24 -20.51 -25.48
CA ASN A 257 31.22 -19.05 -25.60
C ASN A 257 29.79 -18.49 -25.46
N GLY A 258 28.79 -19.16 -26.03
CA GLY A 258 27.37 -18.78 -25.91
C GLY A 258 26.90 -18.86 -24.46
N ILE A 259 27.10 -20.02 -23.82
CA ILE A 259 26.75 -20.22 -22.40
C ILE A 259 27.49 -19.23 -21.50
N ASN A 260 28.81 -19.06 -21.66
CA ASN A 260 29.57 -18.13 -20.82
C ASN A 260 29.15 -16.67 -21.02
N ARG A 261 28.71 -16.29 -22.23
CA ARG A 261 28.18 -14.95 -22.49
C ARG A 261 26.85 -14.74 -21.76
N ALA A 262 25.93 -15.70 -21.85
CA ALA A 262 24.67 -15.64 -21.12
C ALA A 262 24.88 -15.62 -19.60
N LEU A 263 25.80 -16.44 -19.08
CA LEU A 263 26.14 -16.47 -17.65
C LEU A 263 26.73 -15.17 -17.11
N ARG A 264 27.43 -14.38 -17.95
CA ARG A 264 27.92 -13.05 -17.53
C ARG A 264 26.78 -12.08 -17.20
N VAL A 265 25.66 -12.17 -17.89
CA VAL A 265 24.49 -11.30 -17.59
C VAL A 265 23.87 -11.70 -16.25
N LEU A 266 23.91 -12.99 -15.92
CA LEU A 266 23.45 -13.53 -14.65
C LEU A 266 24.48 -13.39 -13.52
N SER A 267 25.66 -12.81 -13.76
CA SER A 267 26.78 -12.84 -12.81
C SER A 267 26.57 -12.00 -11.55
N SER A 268 25.70 -10.99 -11.60
CA SER A 268 25.35 -10.17 -10.43
C SER A 268 24.07 -10.63 -9.73
N ALA A 269 23.27 -11.51 -10.36
CA ALA A 269 21.92 -11.86 -9.88
C ALA A 269 21.84 -12.24 -8.39
N PRO A 270 22.68 -13.15 -7.84
CA PRO A 270 22.62 -13.49 -6.43
C PRO A 270 22.88 -12.29 -5.51
N ALA A 271 23.84 -11.43 -5.84
CA ALA A 271 24.17 -10.26 -5.03
C ALA A 271 23.02 -9.23 -5.05
N ASP A 272 22.43 -9.00 -6.22
CA ASP A 272 21.33 -8.05 -6.38
C ASP A 272 20.05 -8.56 -5.69
N LEU A 273 19.74 -9.85 -5.79
CA LEU A 273 18.61 -10.47 -5.08
C LEU A 273 18.80 -10.46 -3.55
N ILE A 274 20.04 -10.68 -3.07
CA ILE A 274 20.37 -10.53 -1.64
C ILE A 274 20.21 -9.07 -1.20
N ALA A 275 20.61 -8.10 -2.03
CA ALA A 275 20.43 -6.69 -1.72
C ALA A 275 18.95 -6.31 -1.59
N LEU A 276 18.08 -6.86 -2.45
CA LEU A 276 16.63 -6.72 -2.33
C LEU A 276 16.11 -7.32 -1.03
N LYS A 277 16.53 -8.53 -0.66
CA LYS A 277 16.18 -9.13 0.64
C LYS A 277 16.54 -8.22 1.82
N LEU A 278 17.74 -7.62 1.79
CA LEU A 278 18.17 -6.66 2.81
C LEU A 278 17.34 -5.37 2.78
N GLN A 279 16.92 -4.91 1.60
CA GLN A 279 15.97 -3.80 1.47
C GLN A 279 14.62 -4.15 2.09
N GLY A 280 14.08 -5.34 1.84
CA GLY A 280 12.83 -5.81 2.44
C GLY A 280 12.88 -5.85 3.97
N ILE A 281 14.02 -6.26 4.56
CA ILE A 281 14.23 -6.19 6.02
C ILE A 281 14.16 -4.75 6.55
N ARG A 282 14.65 -3.77 5.79
CA ARG A 282 14.55 -2.34 6.16
C ARG A 282 13.11 -1.85 6.10
N VAL A 283 12.37 -2.21 5.05
CA VAL A 283 10.94 -1.89 4.93
C VAL A 283 10.17 -2.49 6.11
N ARG A 284 10.49 -3.73 6.51
CA ARG A 284 9.91 -4.36 7.69
C ARG A 284 10.17 -3.56 8.97
N ALA A 285 11.40 -3.10 9.18
CA ALA A 285 11.76 -2.29 10.33
C ALA A 285 11.01 -0.95 10.35
N SER A 286 10.86 -0.30 9.19
CA SER A 286 9.99 0.87 9.03
C SER A 286 8.53 0.55 9.35
N GLY A 287 8.05 -0.64 8.95
CA GLY A 287 6.70 -1.12 9.26
C GLY A 287 6.43 -1.28 10.75
N LEU A 288 7.41 -1.77 11.51
CA LEU A 288 7.33 -1.85 12.96
C LEU A 288 7.30 -0.46 13.62
N ASN A 289 8.09 0.49 13.11
CA ASN A 289 8.09 1.87 13.61
C ASN A 289 6.75 2.56 13.35
N ALA A 290 6.26 2.45 12.12
CA ALA A 290 4.94 2.96 11.71
C ALA A 290 3.82 2.34 12.56
N SER A 291 3.88 1.03 12.80
CA SER A 291 2.92 0.33 13.68
C SER A 291 2.94 0.86 15.11
N GLY A 292 4.11 1.21 15.64
CA GLY A 292 4.26 1.85 16.95
C GLY A 292 3.63 3.25 17.00
N CYS A 293 3.89 4.06 15.97
CA CYS A 293 3.29 5.39 15.81
C CYS A 293 1.76 5.30 15.74
N VAL A 294 1.21 4.44 14.88
CA VAL A 294 -0.24 4.20 14.78
C VAL A 294 -0.81 3.75 16.12
N GLY A 295 -0.17 2.80 16.81
CA GLY A 295 -0.60 2.35 18.14
C GLY A 295 -0.66 3.48 19.17
N GLN A 296 0.32 4.39 19.15
CA GLN A 296 0.33 5.57 20.01
C GLN A 296 -0.80 6.55 19.65
N THR A 297 -0.98 6.87 18.37
CA THR A 297 -2.07 7.75 17.90
C THR A 297 -3.45 7.21 18.29
N LEU A 298 -3.66 5.89 18.19
CA LEU A 298 -4.89 5.23 18.64
C LEU A 298 -5.12 5.38 20.15
N ALA A 299 -4.06 5.29 20.95
CA ALA A 299 -4.13 5.46 22.39
C ALA A 299 -4.40 6.92 22.79
N GLU A 300 -3.76 7.87 22.12
CA GLU A 300 -3.98 9.31 22.33
C GLU A 300 -5.42 9.71 22.02
N HIS A 301 -5.99 9.23 20.90
CA HIS A 301 -7.41 9.44 20.60
C HIS A 301 -8.30 8.92 21.73
N GLU A 302 -8.06 7.71 22.23
CA GLU A 302 -8.87 7.14 23.31
C GLU A 302 -8.78 7.98 24.62
N LEU A 303 -7.65 8.60 24.90
CA LEU A 303 -7.46 9.48 26.04
C LEU A 303 -8.19 10.83 25.89
N GLU A 304 -8.44 11.28 24.66
CA GLU A 304 -9.10 12.55 24.38
C GLU A 304 -10.63 12.45 24.38
N LYS A 305 -11.19 11.26 24.10
CA LYS A 305 -12.65 11.02 24.09
C LYS A 305 -13.39 11.59 25.29
N PRO A 306 -12.96 11.42 26.56
CA PRO A 306 -13.71 11.94 27.71
C PRO A 306 -13.81 13.46 27.76
N ASN A 307 -12.90 14.19 27.11
CA ASN A 307 -13.01 15.64 26.99
C ASN A 307 -14.04 16.02 25.93
N VAL A 308 -14.00 15.36 24.77
CA VAL A 308 -14.99 15.55 23.71
C VAL A 308 -16.40 15.19 24.20
N GLU A 309 -16.56 14.06 24.90
CA GLU A 309 -17.85 13.66 25.49
C GLU A 309 -18.41 14.74 26.43
N ARG A 310 -17.56 15.44 27.17
CA ARG A 310 -17.96 16.55 28.03
C ARG A 310 -18.42 17.76 27.22
N GLU A 311 -17.73 18.10 26.14
CA GLU A 311 -18.16 19.18 25.25
C GLU A 311 -19.53 18.88 24.61
N LEU A 312 -19.77 17.62 24.24
CA LEU A 312 -21.07 17.17 23.75
C LEU A 312 -22.15 17.19 24.84
N ASP A 313 -21.80 16.81 26.06
CA ASP A 313 -22.71 16.91 27.23
C ASP A 313 -23.07 18.38 27.51
N ASP A 314 -22.13 19.31 27.34
CA ASP A 314 -22.39 20.75 27.51
C ASP A 314 -23.37 21.28 26.45
N ILE A 315 -23.30 20.81 25.21
CA ILE A 315 -24.30 21.14 24.16
C ILE A 315 -25.70 20.69 24.60
N ILE A 316 -25.82 19.45 25.08
CA ILE A 316 -27.09 18.89 25.55
C ILE A 316 -27.63 19.68 26.73
N ALA A 317 -26.79 19.98 27.73
CA ALA A 317 -27.18 20.70 28.93
C ALA A 317 -27.67 22.12 28.59
N ARG A 318 -26.95 22.85 27.73
CA ARG A 318 -27.38 24.20 27.28
C ARG A 318 -28.77 24.19 26.65
N TYR A 319 -29.05 23.22 25.78
CA TYR A 319 -30.35 23.10 25.14
C TYR A 319 -31.48 22.81 26.14
N GLN A 320 -31.24 21.93 27.12
CA GLN A 320 -32.22 21.58 28.14
C GLN A 320 -32.56 22.78 29.03
N ASP A 321 -31.55 23.55 29.45
CA ASP A 321 -31.74 24.77 30.25
C ASP A 321 -32.56 25.84 29.49
N GLU A 322 -32.33 25.99 28.18
CA GLU A 322 -33.08 26.92 27.33
C GLU A 322 -34.56 26.52 27.14
N GLN A 323 -34.85 25.22 27.09
CA GLN A 323 -36.23 24.73 27.07
C GLN A 323 -36.97 24.96 28.40
N GLU A 324 -36.32 24.70 29.53
CA GLU A 324 -36.90 24.91 30.86
C GLU A 324 -37.14 26.42 31.14
N GLY A 325 -36.22 27.29 30.68
CA GLY A 325 -36.37 28.74 30.76
C GLY A 325 -37.55 29.28 29.94
N SER A 326 -37.78 28.74 28.73
CA SER A 326 -38.90 29.13 27.86
C SER A 326 -40.27 28.63 28.35
N SER A 327 -40.33 27.52 29.08
CA SER A 327 -41.60 26.98 29.60
C SER A 327 -42.15 27.74 30.82
N SER A 328 -41.40 28.65 31.42
CA SER A 328 -41.80 29.38 32.64
C SER A 328 -42.45 30.76 32.39
N GLY A 329 -42.69 31.13 31.13
CA GLY A 329 -43.15 32.48 30.72
C GLY A 329 -44.65 32.68 30.50
N GLU A 330 -45.51 31.66 30.61
CA GLU A 330 -46.96 31.77 30.36
C GLU A 330 -47.80 31.27 31.55
N GLU A 331 -47.88 32.05 32.62
CA GLU A 331 -49.01 32.00 33.57
C GLU A 331 -49.71 33.36 33.71
N THR A 332 -50.69 33.57 32.82
CA THR A 332 -52.04 34.11 33.09
C THR A 332 -52.19 35.40 33.91
N SER A 333 -52.19 36.55 33.22
CA SER A 333 -52.89 37.75 33.70
C SER A 333 -54.31 37.75 33.15
N THR A 334 -55.27 37.27 33.95
CA THR A 334 -56.70 37.54 33.71
C THR A 334 -57.39 37.77 35.05
N ALA A 335 -57.15 38.96 35.63
CA ALA A 335 -57.96 39.46 36.72
C ALA A 335 -59.25 40.07 36.15
N ILE A 336 -60.36 39.43 36.47
CA ILE A 336 -61.74 39.84 36.20
C ILE A 336 -62.01 41.21 36.83
N VAL A 337 -62.60 42.13 36.07
CA VAL A 337 -63.19 43.39 36.57
C VAL A 337 -64.68 43.41 36.24
N SER A 338 -65.46 43.67 37.31
CA SER A 338 -66.90 43.94 37.43
C SER A 338 -67.83 42.75 37.65
#